data_AF-A0A924DB84-F1
#
_entry.id   AF-A0A924DB84-F1
#
_cell.length_a   1.000
_cell.length_b   1.000
_cell.length_c   1.000
_cell.angle_alpha   90.00
_cell.angle_beta   90.00
_cell.angle_gamma   90.00
#
_symmetry.space_group_name_H-M   'P 1'
#
loop_
_entity.id
_entity.type
_entity.pdbx_description
1 polymer ?
#
loop_
_entity_poly.entity_id
_entity_poly.type
_entity_poly.pdbx_seq_one_letter_code
_entity_poly.pdbx_strand_id
1 'polypeptide(L)'
;FRRVNPTCLREDYTILEKIEGQGRFLGCVLGVRTLEKHWWGEGEVKFYLDNDTDFPTLCGTGLEDYFGSAWGIGEFMSPFLGCPLYLEGENKGENGGSRISLYRFHLEDPIWFHTSLKVTVQQLGGAFIEADRERLTDGTLPLTTPLTDGQTFTLFERQDDFSSVAYFYLDAPEVPSRSPFPSRETRSADL
;
A
#
# COMPACT_ATOMS: atom_id res chain seq x y z
N PHE A 1 14.44 3.59 1.28
CA PHE A 1 13.89 2.27 0.94
C PHE A 1 13.42 1.63 2.21
N ARG A 2 12.23 1.04 2.19
CA ARG A 2 11.68 0.23 3.26
C ARG A 2 11.11 -1.03 2.62
N ARG A 3 11.10 -2.13 3.37
CA ARG A 3 10.43 -3.38 3.03
C ARG A 3 9.92 -4.02 4.32
N VAL A 4 8.73 -4.58 4.27
CA VAL A 4 8.13 -5.37 5.35
C VAL A 4 7.58 -6.64 4.70
N ASN A 5 8.08 -7.80 5.13
CA ASN A 5 7.74 -9.10 4.57
C ASN A 5 7.63 -10.15 5.70
N PRO A 6 6.43 -10.67 6.00
CA PRO A 6 5.13 -10.14 5.59
C PRO A 6 4.74 -8.87 6.37
N THR A 7 3.80 -8.09 5.87
CA THR A 7 3.11 -7.03 6.62
C THR A 7 2.30 -7.62 7.78
N CYS A 8 1.95 -6.79 8.77
CA CYS A 8 1.17 -7.21 9.93
C CYS A 8 -0.31 -6.83 9.74
N LEU A 9 -1.23 -7.72 10.11
CA LEU A 9 -2.68 -7.44 10.03
C LEU A 9 -3.04 -6.24 10.90
N ARG A 10 -3.92 -5.35 10.40
CA ARG A 10 -4.37 -4.14 11.10
C ARG A 10 -3.26 -3.13 11.41
N GLU A 11 -2.12 -3.25 10.74
CA GLU A 11 -1.02 -2.29 10.81
C GLU A 11 -0.63 -1.84 9.40
N ASP A 12 -0.97 -0.60 9.08
CA ASP A 12 -0.62 -0.01 7.80
C ASP A 12 0.89 -0.07 7.53
N TYR A 13 1.27 -0.38 6.29
CA TYR A 13 2.65 -0.25 5.85
C TYR A 13 3.03 1.22 5.74
N THR A 14 4.08 1.61 6.46
CA THR A 14 4.62 2.98 6.36
C THR A 14 5.37 3.18 5.04
N ILE A 15 4.88 4.07 4.17
CA ILE A 15 5.62 4.50 2.97
C ILE A 15 6.69 5.53 3.34
N LEU A 16 6.34 6.47 4.24
CA LEU A 16 7.21 7.49 4.78
C LEU A 16 6.96 7.64 6.28
N GLU A 17 7.99 7.34 7.08
CA GLU A 17 7.97 7.59 8.53
C GLU A 17 7.71 9.06 8.80
N LYS A 18 7.17 9.38 9.98
CA LYS A 18 6.92 10.77 10.36
C LYS A 18 8.20 11.58 10.23
N ILE A 19 8.18 12.58 9.36
CA ILE A 19 9.22 13.60 9.24
C ILE A 19 8.67 14.92 9.76
N GLU A 20 9.53 15.71 10.38
CA GLU A 20 9.23 17.07 10.82
C GLU A 20 9.78 18.07 9.79
N GLY A 21 9.22 19.28 9.78
CA GLY A 21 9.61 20.38 8.89
C GLY A 21 8.50 20.79 7.92
N GLN A 22 8.82 21.76 7.06
CA GLN A 22 7.93 22.23 6.01
C GLN A 22 8.39 21.69 4.65
N GLY A 23 7.46 21.23 3.81
CA GLY A 23 7.87 20.60 2.57
C GLY A 23 6.74 20.14 1.67
N ARG A 24 7.14 19.33 0.68
CA ARG A 24 6.22 18.66 -0.24
C ARG A 24 6.59 17.21 -0.44
N PHE A 25 5.59 16.35 -0.40
CA PHE A 25 5.70 14.98 -0.89
C PHE A 25 5.63 14.97 -2.42
N LEU A 26 6.59 14.31 -3.04
CA LEU A 26 6.69 14.22 -4.50
C LEU A 26 6.18 12.91 -5.05
N GLY A 27 5.85 11.94 -4.21
CA GLY A 27 5.40 10.62 -4.65
C GLY A 27 6.25 9.46 -4.12
N CYS A 28 5.96 8.28 -4.64
CA CYS A 28 6.64 7.06 -4.27
C CYS A 28 6.70 6.04 -5.42
N VAL A 29 7.66 5.14 -5.29
CA VAL A 29 7.63 3.83 -5.94
C VAL A 29 7.23 2.81 -4.88
N LEU A 30 6.26 1.97 -5.18
CA LEU A 30 5.76 0.90 -4.33
C LEU A 30 5.91 -0.44 -5.05
N GLY A 31 6.43 -1.44 -4.35
CA GLY A 31 6.47 -2.83 -4.80
C GLY A 31 5.59 -3.68 -3.92
N VAL A 32 4.76 -4.52 -4.53
CA VAL A 32 3.90 -5.47 -3.85
C VAL A 32 4.21 -6.86 -4.39
N ARG A 33 4.54 -7.79 -3.51
CA ARG A 33 4.45 -9.22 -3.81
C ARG A 33 3.34 -9.82 -2.97
N THR A 34 2.31 -10.29 -3.66
CA THR A 34 1.18 -10.91 -2.98
C THR A 34 1.60 -12.25 -2.40
N LEU A 35 1.15 -12.54 -1.18
CA LEU A 35 1.34 -13.82 -0.50
C LEU A 35 -0.01 -14.51 -0.28
N GLU A 36 -1.09 -13.73 -0.18
CA GLU A 36 -2.46 -14.22 -0.02
C GLU A 36 -3.28 -14.23 -1.32
N LYS A 37 -4.34 -15.05 -1.32
CA LYS A 37 -5.31 -15.17 -2.41
C LYS A 37 -6.13 -13.88 -2.58
N HIS A 38 -6.87 -13.82 -3.69
CA HIS A 38 -7.81 -12.74 -4.04
C HIS A 38 -7.15 -11.37 -4.27
N TRP A 39 -7.98 -10.37 -4.59
CA TRP A 39 -7.54 -9.03 -4.93
C TRP A 39 -6.84 -8.37 -3.72
N TRP A 40 -5.79 -7.61 -3.99
CA TRP A 40 -4.87 -7.08 -2.97
C TRP A 40 -4.90 -5.54 -2.86
N GLY A 41 -5.60 -4.88 -3.77
CA GLY A 41 -5.48 -3.45 -3.98
C GLY A 41 -6.52 -2.60 -3.27
N GLU A 42 -7.38 -3.12 -2.41
CA GLU A 42 -8.47 -2.33 -1.79
C GLU A 42 -7.98 -1.33 -0.71
N GLY A 43 -6.71 -1.42 -0.32
CA GLY A 43 -6.18 -0.65 0.81
C GLY A 43 -5.93 0.83 0.51
N GLU A 44 -6.31 1.70 1.45
CA GLU A 44 -6.19 3.14 1.27
C GLU A 44 -4.74 3.63 1.46
N VAL A 45 -4.28 4.56 0.62
CA VAL A 45 -3.10 5.38 0.91
C VAL A 45 -3.50 6.58 1.75
N LYS A 46 -2.80 6.80 2.87
CA LYS A 46 -3.16 7.77 3.90
C LYS A 46 -2.03 8.76 4.13
N PHE A 47 -2.38 10.05 4.21
CA PHE A 47 -1.47 11.15 4.50
C PHE A 47 -1.90 11.84 5.79
N TYR A 48 -1.03 11.75 6.79
CA TYR A 48 -1.16 12.43 8.06
C TYR A 48 -0.34 13.72 7.96
N LEU A 49 -1.03 14.85 7.87
CA LEU A 49 -0.41 16.15 7.69
C LEU A 49 -0.37 16.86 9.04
N ASP A 50 0.68 17.65 9.26
CA ASP A 50 0.70 18.67 10.29
C ASP A 50 0.33 18.23 11.73
N ASN A 51 0.85 17.07 12.13
CA ASN A 51 0.65 16.41 13.43
C ASN A 51 -0.70 15.71 13.62
N ASP A 52 -1.39 15.39 12.54
CA ASP A 52 -2.45 14.38 12.56
C ASP A 52 -1.97 13.10 13.26
N THR A 53 -2.78 12.58 14.19
CA THR A 53 -2.51 11.33 14.90
C THR A 53 -3.48 10.23 14.50
N ASP A 54 -4.76 10.42 14.83
CA ASP A 54 -5.75 9.33 14.81
C ASP A 54 -6.35 9.15 13.41
N PHE A 55 -6.47 10.24 12.65
CA PHE A 55 -7.08 10.25 11.33
C PHE A 55 -6.20 11.01 10.35
N PRO A 56 -6.03 10.51 9.11
CA PRO A 56 -5.29 11.23 8.09
C PRO A 56 -6.12 12.38 7.53
N THR A 57 -5.47 13.52 7.21
CA THR A 57 -6.09 14.60 6.44
C THR A 57 -6.49 14.15 5.03
N LEU A 58 -5.68 13.31 4.38
CA LEU A 58 -6.00 12.74 3.07
C LEU A 58 -6.05 11.22 3.12
N CYS A 59 -7.14 10.65 2.66
CA CYS A 59 -7.35 9.21 2.56
C CYS A 59 -7.81 8.86 1.14
N GLY A 60 -7.19 7.84 0.54
CA GLY A 60 -7.63 7.27 -0.73
C GLY A 60 -8.84 6.35 -0.56
N THR A 61 -9.26 5.71 -1.66
CA THR A 61 -10.36 4.73 -1.71
C THR A 61 -9.88 3.31 -1.99
N GLY A 62 -8.68 3.19 -2.53
CA GLY A 62 -8.03 1.94 -2.92
C GLY A 62 -6.60 2.23 -3.37
N LEU A 63 -5.77 1.21 -3.36
CA LEU A 63 -4.37 1.30 -3.75
C LEU A 63 -4.25 1.41 -5.26
N GLU A 64 -5.08 0.67 -6.00
CA GLU A 64 -5.20 0.81 -7.45
C GLU A 64 -5.68 2.21 -7.85
N ASP A 65 -6.64 2.75 -7.10
CA ASP A 65 -7.18 4.09 -7.34
C ASP A 65 -6.10 5.15 -7.13
N TYR A 66 -5.33 5.02 -6.05
CA TYR A 66 -4.21 5.92 -5.79
C TYR A 66 -3.15 5.83 -6.90
N PHE A 67 -2.91 4.67 -7.49
CA PHE A 67 -2.01 4.52 -8.64
C PHE A 67 -2.69 4.75 -9.99
N GLY A 68 -3.91 5.27 -10.02
CA GLY A 68 -4.65 5.75 -11.20
C GLY A 68 -5.20 4.67 -12.11
N SER A 69 -5.53 3.51 -11.53
CA SER A 69 -6.39 2.51 -12.16
C SER A 69 -7.77 2.50 -11.51
N ALA A 70 -8.60 1.54 -11.87
CA ALA A 70 -9.91 1.29 -11.26
C ALA A 70 -10.35 -0.15 -11.59
N TRP A 71 -11.12 -0.77 -10.70
CA TRP A 71 -11.60 -2.15 -10.86
C TRP A 71 -10.48 -3.17 -11.07
N GLY A 72 -9.40 -3.01 -10.30
CA GLY A 72 -8.16 -3.75 -10.49
C GLY A 72 -7.04 -2.88 -11.07
N ILE A 73 -5.88 -3.50 -11.27
CA ILE A 73 -4.73 -2.85 -11.92
C ILE A 73 -4.02 -3.87 -12.83
N GLY A 74 -3.51 -3.38 -13.96
CA GLY A 74 -2.70 -4.15 -14.90
C GLY A 74 -1.49 -3.31 -15.36
N GLU A 75 -0.74 -3.80 -16.33
CA GLU A 75 0.43 -3.05 -16.82
C GLU A 75 0.02 -1.79 -17.59
N PHE A 76 0.52 -0.64 -17.16
CA PHE A 76 0.40 0.62 -17.89
C PHE A 76 1.46 1.62 -17.45
N MET A 77 1.71 2.61 -18.30
CA MET A 77 2.70 3.66 -18.04
C MET A 77 2.15 5.02 -18.48
N SER A 78 2.34 6.01 -17.63
CA SER A 78 2.11 7.43 -17.94
C SER A 78 3.24 8.29 -17.36
N PRO A 79 3.35 9.58 -17.69
CA PRO A 79 4.46 10.40 -17.17
C PRO A 79 4.58 10.45 -15.65
N PHE A 80 3.45 10.41 -14.93
CA PHE A 80 3.44 10.67 -13.48
C PHE A 80 2.97 9.50 -12.64
N LEU A 81 2.27 8.52 -13.22
CA LEU A 81 1.81 7.34 -12.47
C LEU A 81 1.68 6.10 -13.35
N GLY A 82 1.78 4.92 -12.77
CA GLY A 82 1.66 3.68 -13.54
C GLY A 82 2.02 2.42 -12.79
N CYS A 83 1.85 1.32 -13.51
CA CYS A 83 2.21 -0.03 -13.10
C CYS A 83 3.10 -0.64 -14.19
N PRO A 84 4.41 -0.31 -14.25
CA PRO A 84 5.29 -0.75 -15.33
C PRO A 84 5.65 -2.24 -15.26
N LEU A 85 5.34 -2.91 -14.15
CA LEU A 85 5.55 -4.35 -13.98
C LEU A 85 4.33 -4.94 -13.27
N TYR A 86 3.66 -5.88 -13.92
CA TYR A 86 2.64 -6.72 -13.31
C TYR A 86 2.86 -8.17 -13.73
N LEU A 87 3.69 -8.88 -12.96
CA LEU A 87 3.88 -10.30 -13.16
C LEU A 87 2.80 -11.04 -12.40
N GLU A 88 1.88 -11.69 -13.11
CA GLU A 88 0.90 -12.57 -12.47
C GLU A 88 1.58 -13.78 -11.83
N GLY A 89 1.19 -14.10 -10.59
CA GLY A 89 1.61 -15.34 -9.94
C GLY A 89 1.02 -16.57 -10.63
N GLU A 90 1.80 -17.65 -10.70
CA GLU A 90 1.40 -18.89 -11.38
C GLU A 90 0.19 -19.60 -10.72
N ASN A 91 -0.05 -19.35 -9.42
CA ASN A 91 -1.10 -19.99 -8.63
C ASN A 91 -2.24 -19.03 -8.29
N LYS A 92 -3.04 -18.63 -9.29
CA LYS A 92 -4.28 -17.86 -9.09
C LYS A 92 -5.23 -18.63 -8.16
N GLY A 93 -5.20 -18.31 -6.86
CA GLY A 93 -6.14 -18.84 -5.88
C GLY A 93 -5.61 -19.88 -4.89
N GLU A 94 -4.30 -20.14 -4.83
CA GLU A 94 -3.74 -21.03 -3.77
C GLU A 94 -2.79 -20.32 -2.80
N ASN A 95 -2.01 -19.35 -3.26
CA ASN A 95 -1.34 -18.31 -2.47
C ASN A 95 -0.92 -17.23 -3.46
N GLY A 96 -1.06 -15.96 -3.09
CA GLY A 96 -0.60 -14.85 -3.92
C GLY A 96 0.85 -15.08 -4.35
N GLY A 97 1.18 -14.65 -5.56
CA GLY A 97 2.53 -14.74 -6.10
C GLY A 97 2.80 -13.69 -7.18
N SER A 98 1.87 -12.74 -7.32
CA SER A 98 2.04 -11.66 -8.27
C SER A 98 3.12 -10.73 -7.77
N ARG A 99 3.96 -10.23 -8.68
CA ARG A 99 4.99 -9.23 -8.37
C ARG A 99 4.63 -7.96 -9.14
N ILE A 100 4.32 -6.91 -8.40
CA ILE A 100 3.81 -5.65 -8.93
C ILE A 100 4.80 -4.54 -8.56
N SER A 101 5.12 -3.68 -9.53
CA SER A 101 5.79 -2.39 -9.29
C SER A 101 4.88 -1.27 -9.73
N LEU A 102 4.71 -0.28 -8.85
CA LEU A 102 3.85 0.87 -9.00
C LEU A 102 4.66 2.14 -8.80
N TYR A 103 4.30 3.21 -9.49
CA TYR A 103 4.81 4.55 -9.20
C TYR A 103 3.70 5.59 -9.31
N ARG A 104 3.81 6.63 -8.47
CA ARG A 104 3.05 7.87 -8.60
C ARG A 104 3.92 9.02 -8.14
N PHE A 105 3.94 10.09 -8.93
CA PHE A 105 4.68 11.31 -8.69
C PHE A 105 3.73 12.52 -8.69
N HIS A 106 3.72 13.24 -7.59
CA HIS A 106 2.90 14.42 -7.35
C HIS A 106 3.59 15.70 -7.83
N LEU A 107 3.88 15.78 -9.14
CA LEU A 107 4.57 16.94 -9.70
C LEU A 107 3.61 18.12 -9.93
N GLU A 108 2.46 17.84 -10.55
CA GLU A 108 1.42 18.83 -10.84
C GLU A 108 0.37 18.95 -9.72
N ASP A 109 0.25 17.91 -8.89
CA ASP A 109 -0.67 17.78 -7.75
C ASP A 109 0.09 17.60 -6.42
N PRO A 110 0.97 18.54 -6.02
CA PRO A 110 1.82 18.39 -4.85
C PRO A 110 1.03 18.30 -3.54
N ILE A 111 1.47 17.42 -2.65
CA ILE A 111 0.96 17.31 -1.28
C ILE A 111 1.91 18.09 -0.37
N TRP A 112 1.45 19.25 0.10
CA TRP A 112 2.21 20.14 0.99
C TRP A 112 1.96 19.81 2.46
N PHE A 113 2.97 20.06 3.29
CA PHE A 113 2.88 20.00 4.74
C PHE A 113 3.70 21.14 5.35
N HIS A 114 3.27 21.65 6.50
CA HIS A 114 3.84 22.82 7.16
C HIS A 114 4.68 22.48 8.40
N THR A 115 4.40 21.36 9.06
CA THR A 115 5.07 20.97 10.30
C THR A 115 5.51 19.51 10.29
N SER A 116 4.72 18.59 9.74
CA SER A 116 5.12 17.20 9.60
C SER A 116 4.32 16.44 8.55
N LEU A 117 4.88 15.29 8.12
CA LEU A 117 4.23 14.36 7.20
C LEU A 117 4.52 12.92 7.61
N LYS A 118 3.48 12.09 7.63
CA LYS A 118 3.59 10.61 7.63
C LYS A 118 2.69 10.06 6.52
N VAL A 119 3.18 9.05 5.80
CA VAL A 119 2.43 8.39 4.72
C VAL A 119 2.39 6.90 4.95
N THR A 120 1.19 6.33 4.92
CA THR A 120 0.96 4.89 5.08
C THR A 120 0.06 4.33 3.99
N VAL A 121 0.00 3.01 3.89
CA VAL A 121 -0.95 2.30 3.06
C VAL A 121 -1.49 1.11 3.83
N GLN A 122 -2.82 0.97 3.86
CA GLN A 122 -3.48 -0.18 4.45
C GLN A 122 -3.36 -1.39 3.51
N GLN A 123 -3.34 -2.59 4.07
CA GLN A 123 -3.29 -3.85 3.32
C GLN A 123 -4.65 -4.50 3.38
N LEU A 124 -5.56 -4.04 2.51
CA LEU A 124 -6.86 -4.66 2.33
C LEU A 124 -6.94 -5.43 1.02
N GLY A 125 -7.55 -6.59 1.10
CA GLY A 125 -7.98 -7.36 -0.04
C GLY A 125 -9.48 -7.32 -0.24
N GLY A 126 -9.87 -7.73 -1.44
CA GLY A 126 -11.26 -7.85 -1.85
C GLY A 126 -11.54 -9.25 -2.37
N ALA A 127 -12.65 -9.84 -1.94
CA ALA A 127 -13.09 -11.15 -2.42
C ALA A 127 -14.59 -11.17 -2.64
N PHE A 128 -15.01 -11.83 -3.74
CA PHE A 128 -16.39 -12.28 -3.85
C PHE A 128 -16.63 -13.37 -2.81
N ILE A 129 -17.71 -13.25 -2.04
CA ILE A 129 -18.06 -14.14 -0.93
C ILE A 129 -18.11 -15.61 -1.39
N GLU A 130 -18.60 -15.85 -2.61
CA GLU A 130 -18.67 -17.20 -3.16
C GLU A 130 -17.30 -17.82 -3.43
N ALA A 131 -16.31 -17.00 -3.76
CA ALA A 131 -14.97 -17.43 -4.13
C ALA A 131 -14.10 -17.79 -2.91
N ASP A 132 -14.45 -17.34 -1.70
CA ASP A 132 -13.72 -17.64 -0.46
C ASP A 132 -14.66 -18.13 0.67
N ARG A 133 -15.68 -18.93 0.30
CA ARG A 133 -16.68 -19.45 1.27
C ARG A 133 -16.04 -20.23 2.42
N GLU A 134 -14.94 -20.93 2.17
CA GLU A 134 -14.27 -21.77 3.16
C GLU A 134 -13.73 -20.92 4.32
N ARG A 135 -12.87 -19.94 4.03
CA ARG A 135 -12.28 -19.04 5.03
C ARG A 135 -13.32 -18.14 5.71
N LEU A 136 -14.42 -17.86 5.03
CA LEU A 136 -15.56 -17.16 5.61
C LEU A 136 -16.34 -18.03 6.60
N THR A 137 -16.50 -19.33 6.31
CA THR A 137 -17.29 -20.25 7.15
C THR A 137 -16.52 -20.69 8.39
N ASP A 138 -15.21 -20.90 8.29
CA ASP A 138 -14.36 -21.26 9.43
C ASP A 138 -13.88 -20.05 10.26
N GLY A 139 -14.17 -18.83 9.79
CA GLY A 139 -13.83 -17.58 10.47
C GLY A 139 -12.35 -17.18 10.35
N THR A 140 -11.59 -17.79 9.44
CA THR A 140 -10.18 -17.49 9.23
C THR A 140 -9.92 -16.29 8.32
N LEU A 141 -10.93 -15.82 7.58
CA LEU A 141 -10.82 -14.56 6.82
C LEU A 141 -10.95 -13.36 7.78
N PRO A 142 -9.91 -12.52 7.92
CA PRO A 142 -9.93 -11.39 8.85
C PRO A 142 -10.72 -10.22 8.26
N LEU A 143 -12.05 -10.33 8.29
CA LEU A 143 -12.97 -9.31 7.78
C LEU A 143 -12.76 -7.95 8.46
N THR A 144 -12.83 -6.87 7.67
CA THR A 144 -12.81 -5.49 8.18
C THR A 144 -14.14 -5.06 8.79
N THR A 145 -15.24 -5.62 8.27
CA THR A 145 -16.61 -5.39 8.75
C THR A 145 -17.41 -6.70 8.76
N PRO A 146 -18.40 -6.86 9.66
CA PRO A 146 -19.31 -8.00 9.63
C PRO A 146 -20.03 -8.13 8.28
N LEU A 147 -20.27 -9.37 7.84
CA LEU A 147 -21.07 -9.61 6.65
C LEU A 147 -22.52 -9.18 6.86
N THR A 148 -23.14 -8.71 5.79
CA THR A 148 -24.56 -8.34 5.75
C THR A 148 -25.35 -9.25 4.81
N ASP A 149 -26.64 -9.44 5.08
CA ASP A 149 -27.50 -10.28 4.26
C ASP A 149 -27.55 -9.79 2.81
N GLY A 150 -27.32 -10.70 1.86
CA GLY A 150 -27.32 -10.39 0.43
C GLY A 150 -26.04 -9.75 -0.11
N GLN A 151 -25.03 -9.54 0.73
CA GLN A 151 -23.71 -9.09 0.30
C GLN A 151 -23.06 -10.13 -0.63
N THR A 152 -22.35 -9.66 -1.66
CA THR A 152 -21.67 -10.53 -2.65
C THR A 152 -20.15 -10.34 -2.66
N PHE A 153 -19.67 -9.22 -2.13
CA PHE A 153 -18.26 -8.84 -2.07
C PHE A 153 -17.90 -8.36 -0.67
N THR A 154 -16.71 -8.71 -0.20
CA THR A 154 -16.23 -8.35 1.13
C THR A 154 -14.80 -7.88 1.10
N LEU A 155 -14.48 -7.00 2.06
CA LEU A 155 -13.13 -6.53 2.35
C LEU A 155 -12.55 -7.34 3.52
N PHE A 156 -11.25 -7.60 3.46
CA PHE A 156 -10.53 -8.31 4.49
C PHE A 156 -9.10 -7.78 4.62
N GLU A 157 -8.54 -7.84 5.83
CA GLU A 157 -7.14 -7.53 6.10
C GLU A 157 -6.24 -8.61 5.50
N ARG A 158 -5.07 -8.25 4.99
CA ARG A 158 -4.15 -9.24 4.40
C ARG A 158 -2.69 -8.94 4.69
N GLN A 159 -1.87 -9.97 4.62
CA GLN A 159 -0.43 -9.93 4.80
C GLN A 159 0.27 -10.19 3.48
N ASP A 160 1.10 -9.26 3.04
CA ASP A 160 1.87 -9.37 1.80
C ASP A 160 3.29 -8.82 2.00
N ASP A 161 4.12 -8.89 0.96
CA ASP A 161 5.47 -8.34 0.96
C ASP A 161 5.46 -6.97 0.27
N PHE A 162 5.55 -5.91 1.08
CA PHE A 162 5.52 -4.53 0.62
C PHE A 162 6.92 -3.91 0.68
N SER A 163 7.27 -3.14 -0.34
CA SER A 163 8.49 -2.33 -0.34
C SER A 163 8.26 -0.96 -0.99
N SER A 164 9.00 0.06 -0.57
CA SER A 164 8.82 1.40 -1.12
C SER A 164 10.05 2.29 -1.07
N VAL A 165 10.02 3.31 -1.92
CA VAL A 165 10.86 4.51 -1.83
C VAL A 165 9.95 5.74 -1.94
N ALA A 166 9.99 6.60 -0.94
CA ALA A 166 9.33 7.89 -0.93
C ALA A 166 10.28 9.01 -1.39
N TYR A 167 9.73 9.99 -2.11
CA TYR A 167 10.43 11.17 -2.59
C TYR A 167 9.74 12.41 -2.03
N PHE A 168 10.51 13.34 -1.48
CA PHE A 168 10.01 14.58 -0.90
C PHE A 168 11.09 15.65 -0.87
N TYR A 169 10.67 16.91 -0.72
CA TYR A 169 11.54 18.03 -0.39
C TYR A 169 11.16 18.61 0.96
N LEU A 170 12.17 19.06 1.70
CA LEU A 170 12.04 19.94 2.84
C LEU A 170 12.57 21.34 2.45
N ASP A 171 12.11 22.35 3.17
CA ASP A 171 12.55 23.75 3.05
C ASP A 171 13.99 23.98 3.52
N ALA A 172 14.50 23.09 4.37
CA ALA A 172 15.90 23.02 4.77
C ALA A 172 16.52 21.65 4.39
N PRO A 173 17.86 21.57 4.17
CA PRO A 173 18.57 20.32 3.88
C PRO A 173 18.73 19.47 5.14
N GLU A 174 17.63 19.23 5.85
CA GLU A 174 17.60 18.35 6.99
C GLU A 174 17.59 16.90 6.50
N VAL A 175 18.38 16.05 7.15
CA VAL A 175 18.25 14.60 7.01
C VAL A 175 17.38 14.17 8.17
N PRO A 176 16.08 13.86 7.95
CA PRO A 176 15.25 13.35 9.02
C PRO A 176 15.91 12.11 9.61
N SER A 177 15.74 11.91 10.92
CA SER A 177 16.08 10.62 11.51
C SER A 177 15.32 9.54 10.76
N ARG A 178 16.03 8.55 10.23
CA ARG A 178 15.46 7.45 9.45
C ARG A 178 16.02 6.15 9.98
N SER A 179 15.22 5.09 9.90
CA SER A 179 15.72 3.74 10.12
C SER A 179 16.91 3.47 9.18
N PRO A 180 17.94 2.76 9.64
CA PRO A 180 19.06 2.38 8.80
C PRO A 180 18.60 1.71 7.51
N PHE A 181 19.31 1.98 6.42
CA PHE A 181 19.04 1.31 5.16
C PHE A 181 19.25 -0.21 5.34
N PRO A 182 18.26 -1.05 5.01
CA PRO A 182 18.38 -2.49 5.21
C PRO A 182 19.53 -3.06 4.37
N SER A 183 20.20 -4.08 4.91
CA SER A 183 21.29 -4.76 4.20
C SER A 183 20.78 -5.39 2.90
N ARG A 184 21.70 -5.77 2.01
CA ARG A 184 21.33 -6.44 0.78
C ARG A 184 20.59 -7.74 1.08
N GLU A 185 21.09 -8.50 2.02
CA GLU A 185 20.55 -9.78 2.47
C GLU A 185 19.11 -9.60 2.95
N THR A 186 18.83 -8.60 3.80
CA THR A 186 17.46 -8.31 4.27
C THR A 186 16.53 -7.92 3.12
N ARG A 187 16.97 -7.05 2.22
CA ARG A 187 16.11 -6.57 1.13
C ARG A 187 15.94 -7.57 -0.03
N SER A 188 16.77 -8.62 -0.10
CA SER A 188 16.66 -9.70 -1.10
C SER A 188 16.19 -11.04 -0.55
N ALA A 189 15.96 -11.14 0.77
CA ALA A 189 15.46 -12.36 1.38
C ALA A 189 14.10 -12.78 0.78
N ASP A 190 13.92 -14.07 0.57
CA ASP A 190 12.65 -14.70 0.16
C ASP A 190 12.08 -14.24 -1.20
N LEU A 191 12.90 -13.67 -2.09
CA LEU A 191 12.49 -13.23 -3.44
C LEU A 191 12.51 -14.35 -4.50
#